data_AF-A0A8J7YPT5-F1
#
_entry.id   AF-A0A8J7YPT5-F1
#
_cell.length_a   1.000
_cell.length_b   1.000
_cell.length_c   1.000
_cell.angle_alpha   90.00
_cell.angle_beta   90.00
_cell.angle_gamma   90.00
#
_symmetry.space_group_name_H-M   'P 1'
#
loop_
_entity.id
_entity.type
_entity.pdbx_description
1 polymer ?
#
loop_
_entity_poly.entity_id
_entity_poly.type
_entity_poly.pdbx_seq_one_letter_code
_entity_poly.pdbx_strand_id
1 'polypeptide(L)'
;MKDTRFLRGEFIGEHVVVCDMAMHELARGTVVWETKNMIHLGNPERRFSKRGHTFIFKDGKERTVVDGSKIAYRPEDRIKRLR
;
A
#
# COMPACT_ATOMS: atom_id res chain seq x y z
N MET A 1 -6.11 -2.38 -17.80
CA MET A 1 -4.79 -2.47 -17.12
C MET A 1 -4.70 -1.36 -16.09
N LYS A 2 -5.25 -1.54 -14.89
CA LYS A 2 -5.08 -0.56 -13.80
C LYS A 2 -3.75 -0.82 -13.12
N ASP A 3 -2.77 -0.15 -13.73
CA ASP A 3 -1.44 0.27 -13.30
C ASP A 3 -0.55 -0.68 -12.48
N THR A 4 -0.12 -1.78 -13.10
CA THR A 4 1.04 -2.57 -12.63
C THR A 4 2.27 -1.68 -12.38
N ARG A 5 2.40 -0.54 -13.07
CA ARG A 5 3.51 0.41 -12.84
C ARG A 5 3.42 1.04 -11.45
N PHE A 6 2.24 1.47 -11.01
CA PHE A 6 2.04 1.97 -9.65
C PHE A 6 2.44 0.91 -8.63
N LEU A 7 1.98 -0.34 -8.79
CA LEU A 7 2.33 -1.42 -7.87
C LEU A 7 3.83 -1.73 -7.82
N ARG A 8 4.57 -1.47 -8.90
CA ARG A 8 6.03 -1.62 -8.98
C ARG A 8 6.78 -0.38 -8.50
N GLY A 9 6.07 0.74 -8.29
CA GLY A 9 6.61 2.01 -7.87
C GLY A 9 6.86 2.11 -6.37
N GLU A 10 7.31 3.29 -5.95
CA GLU A 10 7.50 3.67 -4.55
C GLU A 10 6.15 4.00 -3.91
N PHE A 11 5.96 3.55 -2.66
CA PHE A 11 4.80 3.92 -1.86
C PHE A 11 5.13 4.94 -0.77
N ILE A 12 6.40 5.06 -0.35
CA ILE A 12 6.82 6.07 0.62
C ILE A 12 6.51 7.48 0.08
N GLY A 13 5.85 8.29 0.90
CA GLY A 13 5.34 9.61 0.55
C GLY A 13 3.88 9.60 0.08
N GLU A 14 3.33 8.45 -0.30
CA GLU A 14 1.95 8.35 -0.77
C GLU A 14 0.95 8.41 0.38
N HIS A 15 -0.16 9.11 0.15
CA HIS A 15 -1.30 9.09 1.06
C HIS A 15 -2.14 7.83 0.82
N VAL A 16 -2.40 7.07 1.88
CA VAL A 16 -3.12 5.79 1.82
C VAL A 16 -4.24 5.72 2.87
N VAL A 17 -5.30 5.00 2.52
CA VAL A 17 -6.32 4.53 3.45
C VAL A 17 -6.15 3.03 3.60
N VAL A 18 -6.07 2.56 4.84
CA VAL A 18 -5.94 1.13 5.16
C VAL A 18 -7.30 0.61 5.59
N CYS A 19 -7.74 -0.46 4.95
CA CYS A 19 -8.97 -1.15 5.25
C CYS A 19 -8.72 -2.60 5.67
N ASP A 20 -9.64 -3.15 6.45
CA ASP A 20 -9.71 -4.60 6.69
C ASP A 20 -10.20 -5.36 5.44
N MET A 21 -10.35 -6.69 5.56
CA MET A 21 -10.85 -7.54 4.48
C MET A 21 -12.32 -7.28 4.11
N ALA A 22 -13.09 -6.65 4.99
CA ALA A 22 -14.48 -6.25 4.77
C ALA A 22 -14.59 -4.79 4.26
N MET A 23 -13.47 -4.16 3.92
CA MET A 23 -13.37 -2.78 3.43
C MET A 23 -13.72 -1.69 4.47
N HIS A 24 -13.71 -2.00 5.77
CA HIS A 24 -13.84 -0.98 6.81
C HIS A 24 -12.54 -0.20 6.96
N GLU A 25 -12.59 1.13 6.95
CA GLU A 25 -11.42 2.00 7.18
C GLU A 25 -10.89 1.83 8.60
N LEU A 26 -9.63 1.40 8.73
CA LEU A 26 -8.92 1.25 10.01
C LEU A 26 -8.03 2.46 10.30
N ALA A 27 -7.44 3.03 9.25
CA ALA A 27 -6.52 4.16 9.35
C ALA A 27 -6.37 4.88 8.02
N ARG A 28 -5.87 6.11 8.10
CA ARG A 28 -5.41 6.91 6.98
C ARG A 28 -4.14 7.65 7.36
N GLY A 29 -3.27 7.88 6.40
CA GLY A 29 -2.04 8.64 6.60
C GLY A 29 -1.09 8.52 5.43
N THR A 30 0.13 8.99 5.64
CA THR A 30 1.21 8.94 4.64
C THR A 30 2.12 7.76 4.93
N VAL A 31 2.47 6.99 3.91
CA VAL A 31 3.46 5.91 4.05
C VAL A 31 4.84 6.52 4.29
N VAL A 32 5.49 6.15 5.39
CA VAL A 32 6.83 6.63 5.74
C VAL A 32 7.90 5.56 5.58
N TRP A 33 7.50 4.30 5.61
CA TRP A 33 8.41 3.17 5.44
C TRP A 33 7.68 1.94 4.94
N GLU A 34 8.42 1.09 4.24
CA GLU A 34 7.91 -0.17 3.72
C GLU A 34 8.93 -1.29 3.90
N THR A 35 8.47 -2.45 4.35
CA THR A 35 9.28 -3.68 4.38
C THR A 35 8.64 -4.75 3.50
N LYS A 36 9.23 -5.95 3.48
CA LYS A 36 8.66 -7.10 2.74
C LYS A 36 7.18 -7.32 3.05
N ASN A 37 6.80 -7.24 4.32
CA ASN A 37 5.48 -7.65 4.80
C ASN A 37 4.66 -6.53 5.44
N MET A 38 5.25 -5.34 5.66
CA MET A 38 4.61 -4.27 6.42
C MET A 38 4.62 -2.94 5.66
N ILE A 39 3.59 -2.13 5.88
CA ILE A 39 3.53 -0.71 5.52
C ILE A 39 3.43 0.09 6.82
N HIS A 40 4.24 1.14 6.93
CA HIS A 40 4.28 2.03 8.09
C HIS A 40 3.71 3.38 7.70
N LEU A 41 2.74 3.86 8.47
CA LEU A 41 2.16 5.19 8.30
C LEU A 41 2.76 6.15 9.33
N GLY A 42 2.99 7.39 8.90
CA GLY A 42 3.35 8.50 9.77
C GLY A 42 2.12 9.28 10.23
N ASN A 43 2.18 9.78 11.47
CA ASN A 43 1.24 10.73 12.09
C ASN A 43 -0.26 10.35 12.00
N PRO A 44 -0.79 9.52 12.94
CA PRO A 44 -0.06 8.83 14.02
C PRO A 44 0.76 7.65 13.48
N GLU A 45 1.86 7.32 14.16
CA GLU A 45 2.65 6.15 13.80
C GLU A 45 1.82 4.86 13.92
N ARG A 46 1.63 4.16 12.80
CA ARG A 46 0.92 2.89 12.73
C ARG A 46 1.61 1.93 11.78
N ARG A 47 1.51 0.63 12.04
CA ARG A 47 2.11 -0.41 11.22
C ARG A 47 1.05 -1.43 10.84
N PHE A 48 0.95 -1.74 9.56
CA PHE A 48 -0.04 -2.68 9.04
C PHE A 48 0.65 -3.79 8.25
N SER A 49 0.24 -5.03 8.48
CA SER A 49 0.64 -6.14 7.64
C SER A 49 0.04 -5.96 6.25
N LYS A 50 0.83 -6.20 5.21
CA LYS A 50 0.33 -6.17 3.84
C LYS A 50 -0.71 -7.26 3.64
N ARG A 51 -0.42 -8.48 4.10
CA ARG A 51 -1.41 -9.56 4.10
C ARG A 51 -2.50 -9.26 5.14
N GLY A 52 -3.76 -9.42 4.74
CA GLY A 52 -4.92 -9.18 5.58
C GLY A 52 -5.48 -7.75 5.52
N HIS A 53 -4.89 -6.87 4.72
CA HIS A 53 -5.35 -5.49 4.56
C HIS A 53 -5.45 -5.08 3.09
N THR A 54 -6.37 -4.16 2.82
CA THR A 54 -6.49 -3.47 1.54
C THR A 54 -5.99 -2.03 1.70
N PHE A 55 -5.19 -1.57 0.74
CA PHE A 55 -4.59 -0.23 0.73
C PHE A 55 -5.18 0.57 -0.43
N ILE A 56 -5.77 1.71 -0.13
CA ILE A 56 -6.36 2.61 -1.12
C ILE A 56 -5.48 3.85 -1.22
N PHE A 57 -4.68 3.91 -2.28
CA PHE A 57 -3.81 5.05 -2.58
C PHE A 57 -4.58 6.09 -3.40
N LYS A 58 -4.28 7.37 -3.19
CA LYS A 58 -4.85 8.49 -3.95
C LYS A 58 -3.78 9.14 -4.81
N ASP A 59 -4.03 9.22 -6.11
CA ASP A 59 -3.26 10.05 -7.05
C ASP A 59 -4.22 11.07 -7.69
N GLY A 60 -4.19 12.30 -7.20
CA GLY A 60 -5.14 13.35 -7.59
C GLY A 60 -6.61 12.95 -7.38
N LYS A 61 -7.35 12.79 -8.47
CA LYS A 61 -8.77 12.36 -8.46
C LYS A 61 -8.94 10.84 -8.53
N GLU A 62 -7.89 10.11 -8.88
CA GLU A 62 -7.95 8.66 -9.03
C GLU A 62 -7.63 7.94 -7.72
N ARG A 63 -8.23 6.76 -7.55
CA ARG A 63 -7.98 5.87 -6.41
C ARG A 63 -7.51 4.52 -6.92
N THR A 64 -6.39 4.06 -6.38
CA THR A 64 -5.82 2.74 -6.66
C THR A 64 -6.05 1.84 -5.45
N VAL A 65 -6.90 0.82 -5.63
CA VAL A 65 -7.19 -0.18 -4.59
C VAL A 65 -6.22 -1.34 -4.74
N VAL A 66 -5.46 -1.60 -3.69
CA VAL A 66 -4.37 -2.59 -3.66
C VAL A 66 -4.65 -3.61 -2.58
N ASP A 67 -4.87 -4.86 -3.00
CA ASP A 67 -4.80 -6.01 -2.10
C ASP A 67 -3.35 -6.19 -1.64
N GLY A 68 -3.10 -6.00 -0.35
CA GLY A 68 -1.75 -6.02 0.19
C GLY A 68 -1.04 -7.38 0.03
N SER A 69 -1.78 -8.49 -0.13
CA SER A 69 -1.18 -9.79 -0.43
C SER A 69 -0.40 -9.80 -1.74
N LYS A 70 -0.82 -8.99 -2.72
CA LYS A 70 -0.19 -8.87 -4.05
C LYS A 70 1.11 -8.07 -4.02
N ILE A 71 1.31 -7.22 -3.00
CA ILE A 71 2.49 -6.37 -2.84
C ILE A 71 3.38 -6.81 -1.66
N ALA A 72 3.18 -8.03 -1.13
CA ALA A 72 3.95 -8.63 -0.02
C ALA A 72 5.38 -9.04 -0.43
N TYR A 73 6.12 -8.07 -0.95
CA TYR A 73 7.51 -8.10 -1.36
C TYR A 73 8.20 -6.84 -0.86
N ARG A 74 9.54 -6.82 -0.83
CA ARG A 74 10.25 -5.56 -0.63
C ARG A 74 10.03 -4.64 -1.84
N PRO A 75 10.10 -3.30 -1.70
CA PRO A 75 9.92 -2.36 -2.82
C PRO A 75 10.75 -2.72 -4.05
N GLU A 76 12.04 -2.99 -3.86
CA GLU A 76 13.00 -3.36 -4.90
C GLU A 76 12.66 -4.68 -5.60
N ASP A 77 12.03 -5.62 -4.89
CA ASP A 77 11.63 -6.92 -5.43
C ASP A 77 10.36 -6.82 -6.29
N ARG A 78 9.46 -5.87 -5.99
CA ARG A 78 8.20 -5.69 -6.76
C ARG A 78 8.46 -5.40 -8.21
N ILE A 79 9.52 -4.64 -8.50
CA ILE A 79 9.93 -4.28 -9.87
C ILE A 79 10.12 -5.53 -10.72
N LYS A 80 10.63 -6.63 -10.17
CA LYS A 80 10.89 -7.87 -10.95
C LYS A 80 9.72 -8.85 -10.89
N ARG A 81 9.00 -8.90 -9.78
CA ARG A 81 8.01 -9.94 -9.49
C ARG A 81 6.60 -9.63 -9.96
N LEU A 82 6.23 -8.36 -10.07
CA LEU A 82 4.91 -7.96 -10.60
C LEU A 82 5.00 -7.80 -12.12
N ARG A 83 4.23 -8.61 -12.85
CA ARG A 83 4.13 -8.60 -14.32
C ARG A 83 2.76 -8.12 -14.75
#